data_AF-A0AAV5K6B6-F1
#
_entry.id   AF-A0AAV5K6B6-F1
#
_cell.length_a   1.000
_cell.length_b   1.000
_cell.length_c   1.000
_cell.angle_alpha   90.00
_cell.angle_beta   90.00
_cell.angle_gamma   90.00
#
_symmetry.space_group_name_H-M   'P 1'
#
loop_
_entity.id
_entity.type
_entity.pdbx_description
1 polymer ?
#
loop_
_entity_poly.entity_id
_entity_poly.type
_entity_poly.pdbx_seq_one_letter_code
_entity_poly.pdbx_strand_id
1 'polypeptide(L)' 'MNQKNQKRRNGRPVFRKRVKFVRFSEHRNLCTLRQMIPGCEEADLATLLQKSIEHIIKLKSQVCILRSLADFYGT' A
#
# COMPACT_ATOMS: atom_id res chain seq x y z
N MET A 1 -54.27 25.26 -0.72
CA MET A 1 -53.14 25.61 0.16
C MET A 1 -52.75 24.38 0.97
N ASN A 2 -51.61 23.74 0.69
CA ASN A 2 -51.16 22.53 1.39
C ASN A 2 -49.91 22.82 2.21
N GLN A 3 -50.00 22.65 3.53
CA GLN A 3 -48.85 22.60 4.42
C GLN A 3 -48.59 21.16 4.87
N LYS A 4 -47.29 20.91 5.10
CA LYS A 4 -46.67 20.01 6.09
C LYS A 4 -46.00 18.73 5.57
N ASN A 5 -44.81 18.55 6.16
CA ASN A 5 -44.04 17.32 6.37
C ASN A 5 -43.04 16.96 5.25
N GLN A 6 -41.76 16.70 5.50
CA GLN A 6 -41.03 16.53 6.75
C GLN A 6 -39.53 16.44 6.39
N LYS A 7 -38.69 17.08 7.20
CA LYS A 7 -37.23 16.85 7.29
C LYS A 7 -36.93 15.33 7.31
N ARG A 8 -36.14 14.81 6.36
CA ARG A 8 -35.35 13.58 6.56
C ARG A 8 -33.91 13.76 6.08
N ARG A 9 -33.09 14.23 7.03
CA ARG A 9 -31.66 13.94 7.26
C ARG A 9 -30.90 13.25 6.11
N ASN A 10 -30.25 14.03 5.25
CA ASN A 10 -29.16 13.56 4.38
C ASN A 10 -27.84 13.43 5.17
N GLY A 11 -27.77 12.47 6.09
CA GLY A 11 -26.60 12.22 6.94
C GLY A 11 -25.66 11.11 6.46
N ARG A 12 -25.79 10.60 5.22
CA ARG A 12 -25.08 9.38 4.76
C ARG A 12 -24.23 9.42 3.46
N PRO A 13 -23.79 10.56 2.87
CA PRO A 13 -22.84 10.51 1.75
C PRO A 13 -21.35 10.34 2.14
N VAL A 14 -20.96 10.84 3.33
CA VAL A 14 -19.52 11.02 3.67
C VAL A 14 -18.82 9.68 3.94
N PHE A 15 -19.48 8.76 4.63
CA PHE A 15 -18.89 7.48 5.00
C PHE A 15 -18.64 6.58 3.78
N ARG A 16 -19.60 6.50 2.85
CA ARG A 16 -19.44 5.72 1.60
C ARG A 16 -18.33 6.27 0.71
N LYS A 17 -18.15 7.60 0.65
CA LYS A 17 -17.04 8.22 -0.07
C LYS A 17 -15.69 7.81 0.54
N ARG A 18 -15.54 7.89 1.87
CA ARG A 18 -14.29 7.50 2.56
C ARG A 18 -13.87 6.06 2.28
N VAL A 19 -14.79 5.09 2.35
CA VAL A 19 -14.47 3.67 2.07
C VAL A 19 -14.03 3.44 0.62
N LYS A 20 -14.61 4.17 -0.35
CA LYS A 20 -14.19 4.09 -1.76
C LYS A 20 -12.77 4.64 -1.97
N PHE A 21 -12.41 5.74 -1.32
CA PHE A 21 -11.06 6.30 -1.40
C PHE A 21 -10.02 5.38 -0.77
N VAL A 22 -10.33 4.76 0.37
CA VAL A 22 -9.43 3.78 1.02
C VAL A 22 -9.15 2.59 0.10
N ARG A 23 -10.19 1.98 -0.50
CA ARG A 23 -10.02 0.88 -1.46
C ARG A 23 -9.20 1.26 -2.69
N PHE A 24 -9.38 2.49 -3.20
CA PHE A 24 -8.58 2.99 -4.32
C PHE A 24 -7.11 3.17 -3.92
N SER A 25 -6.86 3.64 -2.69
CA SER A 25 -5.50 3.75 -2.16
C SER A 25 -4.84 2.39 -1.94
N GLU A 26 -5.59 1.39 -1.45
CA GLU A 26 -5.09 0.02 -1.28
C GLU A 26 -4.71 -0.60 -2.62
N HIS A 27 -5.57 -0.47 -3.64
CA HIS A 27 -5.27 -0.99 -4.97
C HIS A 27 -4.03 -0.33 -5.57
N ARG A 28 -3.90 1.00 -5.47
CA ARG A 28 -2.71 1.72 -5.95
C ARG A 28 -1.44 1.25 -5.23
N ASN A 29 -1.50 1.09 -3.91
CA ASN A 29 -0.35 0.62 -3.12
C ASN A 29 0.06 -0.80 -3.53
N LEU A 30 -0.90 -1.69 -3.77
CA LEU A 30 -0.61 -3.05 -4.25
C LEU A 30 -0.01 -3.06 -5.65
N CYS A 31 -0.50 -2.21 -6.56
CA CYS A 31 0.10 -2.07 -7.89
C CYS A 31 1.55 -1.59 -7.81
N THR A 32 1.82 -0.57 -6.98
CA THR A 32 3.19 -0.11 -6.73
C THR A 32 4.06 -1.22 -6.15
N LEU A 33 3.54 -1.98 -5.18
CA LEU A 33 4.29 -3.07 -4.55
C LEU A 33 4.69 -4.15 -5.57
N ARG A 34 3.78 -4.53 -6.48
CA ARG A 34 4.09 -5.48 -7.57
C ARG A 34 5.23 -5.01 -8.45
N GLN A 35 5.29 -3.72 -8.76
CA GLN A 35 6.36 -3.14 -9.58
C GLN A 35 7.70 -3.07 -8.84
N MET A 36 7.68 -3.02 -7.51
CA MET A 36 8.90 -2.95 -6.69
C MET A 36 9.53 -4.32 -6.43
N ILE A 37 8.72 -5.39 -6.42
CA ILE A 37 9.20 -6.73 -6.09
C ILE A 37 9.48 -7.51 -7.38
N PRO A 38 10.74 -7.90 -7.66
CA PRO A 38 11.09 -8.63 -8.88
C PRO A 38 10.31 -9.94 -9.02
N GLY A 39 9.72 -10.17 -10.20
CA GLY A 39 9.00 -11.40 -10.53
C GLY A 39 7.62 -11.53 -9.86
N CYS A 40 7.03 -10.41 -9.41
CA CYS A 40 5.71 -10.38 -8.76
C CYS A 40 4.66 -9.57 -9.53
N GLU A 41 4.88 -9.32 -10.83
CA GLU A 41 3.97 -8.57 -11.69
C GLU A 41 2.57 -9.20 -11.68
N GLU A 42 2.49 -10.53 -11.77
CA GLU A 42 1.23 -11.30 -11.82
C GLU A 42 0.98 -12.15 -10.56
N ALA A 43 1.81 -12.04 -9.52
CA ALA A 43 1.68 -12.86 -8.31
C ALA A 43 0.33 -12.64 -7.59
N ASP A 44 -0.22 -13.64 -6.90
CA ASP A 44 -1.36 -13.41 -6.01
C ASP A 44 -0.95 -12.56 -4.79
N LEU A 45 -1.93 -12.08 -4.02
CA LEU A 45 -1.67 -11.19 -2.88
C LEU A 45 -0.80 -11.85 -1.79
N ALA A 46 -1.02 -13.12 -1.48
CA ALA A 46 -0.25 -13.80 -0.43
C ALA A 46 1.20 -13.98 -0.86
N THR A 47 1.41 -14.41 -2.10
CA THR A 47 2.76 -14.54 -2.69
C THR A 47 3.46 -13.19 -2.76
N LEU A 48 2.77 -12.12 -3.18
CA LEU A 48 3.33 -10.76 -3.22
C LEU A 48 3.82 -10.31 -1.85
N LEU A 49 3.02 -10.50 -0.80
CA LEU A 49 3.39 -10.10 0.56
C LEU A 49 4.56 -10.93 1.10
N GLN A 50 4.54 -12.25 0.88
CA GLN A 50 5.64 -13.13 1.27
C GLN A 50 6.95 -12.75 0.57
N LYS A 51 6.91 -12.54 -0.75
CA LYS A 51 8.07 -12.11 -1.55
C LYS A 51 8.56 -10.72 -1.15
N SER A 52 7.65 -9.82 -0.78
CA SER A 52 8.00 -8.49 -0.25
C SER A 52 8.83 -8.60 1.02
N ILE A 53 8.42 -9.45 1.97
CA ILE A 53 9.16 -9.68 3.23
C ILE A 53 10.55 -10.26 2.94
N GLU A 54 10.62 -11.28 2.08
CA GLU A 54 11.89 -11.88 1.65
C GLU A 54 12.82 -10.83 1.01
N HIS A 55 12.28 -9.97 0.16
CA HIS A 55 13.03 -8.92 -0.53
C HIS A 55 13.58 -7.87 0.45
N ILE A 56 12.77 -7.43 1.43
CA ILE A 56 13.21 -6.49 2.48
C ILE A 56 14.36 -7.06 3.29
N ILE A 57 14.29 -8.34 3.68
CA ILE A 57 15.37 -9.01 4.42
C ILE A 57 16.67 -9.03 3.60
N LYS A 58 16.58 -9.36 2.31
CA LYS A 58 17.73 -9.36 1.40
C LYS A 58 18.34 -7.96 1.25
N LEU A 59 17.52 -6.95 1.01
CA LEU A 59 17.96 -5.56 0.91
C LEU A 59 18.65 -5.09 2.19
N LYS A 60 18.09 -5.41 3.37
CA LYS A 60 18.72 -5.09 4.66
C LYS A 60 20.11 -5.72 4.79
N SER A 61 20.25 -6.98 4.40
CA SER A 61 21.55 -7.67 4.40
C SER A 61 22.55 -7.01 3.44
N GLN A 62 22.11 -6.69 2.22
CA GLN A 62 22.94 -6.01 1.23
C GLN A 62 23.40 -4.63 1.71
N VAL A 63 22.51 -3.82 2.28
CA VAL A 63 22.86 -2.51 2.85
C VAL A 63 23.87 -2.66 3.99
N CYS A 64 23.74 -3.67 4.85
CA CYS A 64 24.70 -3.94 5.91
C CYS A 64 26.10 -4.24 5.35
N ILE A 65 26.18 -5.10 4.33
CA ILE A 65 27.44 -5.46 3.67
C ILE A 65 28.05 -4.22 3.01
N LEU A 66 27.26 -3.47 2.23
CA LEU A 66 27.73 -2.25 1.56
C LEU A 66 28.25 -1.21 2.55
N ARG A 67 27.59 -1.06 3.70
CA ARG A 67 28.05 -0.19 4.77
C ARG A 67 29.39 -0.65 5.34
N SER A 68 29.54 -1.93 5.65
CA SER A 68 30.82 -2.48 6.12
C SER A 68 31.95 -2.32 5.10
N LEU A 69 31.66 -2.46 3.81
CA LEU A 69 32.63 -2.20 2.75
C LEU A 69 32.99 -0.72 2.66
N ALA A 70 32.00 0.18 2.73
CA ALA A 70 32.25 1.62 2.74
C ALA A 70 33.10 2.04 3.95
N ASP A 71 32.85 1.48 5.13
CA ASP A 71 33.64 1.72 6.33
C ASP A 71 35.08 1.18 6.20
N PHE A 72 35.27 0.07 5.46
CA PHE A 72 36.59 -0.54 5.24
C PHE A 72 37.42 0.20 4.17
N TYR A 73 36.80 0.62 3.07
CA TYR A 73 37.46 1.26 1.93
C TYR A 73 37.46 2.81 2.00
N GLY A 74 36.71 3.41 2.93
CA GLY A 74 36.57 4.86 3.08
C GLY A 74 37.75 5.58 3.73
N THR A 75 38.95 4.99 3.76
CA THR A 75 40.21 5.64 4.16
C THR A 75 40.76 6.54 3.08
#